data_AF-A0A085MWB2-F1
#
_entry.id   AF-A0A085MWB2-F1
#
_cell.length_a   1.000
_cell.length_b   1.000
_cell.length_c   1.000
_cell.angle_alpha   90.00
_cell.angle_beta   90.00
_cell.angle_gamma   90.00
#
_symmetry.space_group_name_H-M   'P 1'
#
loop_
_entity.id
_entity.type
_entity.pdbx_description
1 polymer ?
#
loop_
_entity_poly.entity_id
_entity_poly.type
_entity_poly.pdbx_seq_one_letter_code
_entity_poly.pdbx_strand_id
1 'polypeptide(L)'
;MKAVVGHVLSLTPHLRRGTSAIFVNQLIVSAETVKRHLVRYGLVCKDPERVTDGARVLGLKVWEEQGALLWARGKEISGPPKTLTTRTEFSYCGELVGHYPMCGWLRAASAFAKREGNGATERWDEPIHEDRIRAQLIMPPLCALGEKGTHDRLCSVVGRVSTERHAPRLRRL
;
A
#
# COMPACT_ATOMS: atom_id res chain seq x y z
N MET A 1 5.06 17.98 -3.37
CA MET A 1 6.30 17.48 -4.02
C MET A 1 6.04 16.52 -5.20
N LYS A 2 5.05 15.62 -5.16
CA LYS A 2 4.70 14.70 -6.27
C LYS A 2 4.51 15.39 -7.64
N ALA A 3 3.84 16.54 -7.66
CA ALA A 3 3.56 17.28 -8.90
C ALA A 3 4.83 17.77 -9.61
N VAL A 4 5.81 18.29 -8.85
CA VAL A 4 7.08 18.79 -9.39
C VAL A 4 7.90 17.65 -9.99
N VAL A 5 8.08 16.55 -9.24
CA VAL A 5 8.80 15.36 -9.74
C VAL A 5 8.10 14.78 -10.97
N GLY A 6 6.77 14.65 -10.93
CA GLY A 6 5.99 14.18 -12.07
C GLY A 6 6.14 15.07 -13.30
N HIS A 7 6.15 16.39 -13.12
CA HIS A 7 6.38 17.34 -14.20
C HIS A 7 7.78 17.19 -14.79
N VAL A 8 8.83 17.20 -13.96
CA VAL A 8 10.23 17.05 -14.41
C VAL A 8 10.43 15.76 -15.20
N LEU A 9 9.89 14.63 -14.74
CA LEU A 9 9.95 13.36 -15.45
C LEU A 9 9.17 13.38 -16.78
N SER A 10 8.09 14.17 -16.86
CA SER A 10 7.29 14.31 -18.08
C SER A 10 7.96 15.13 -19.19
N LEU A 11 8.95 15.98 -18.85
CA LEU A 11 9.70 16.80 -19.81
C LEU A 11 10.52 15.96 -20.79
N THR A 12 10.73 14.68 -20.51
CA THR A 12 11.46 13.76 -21.40
C THR A 12 10.58 12.55 -21.74
N PRO A 13 10.15 12.37 -23.01
CA PRO A 13 9.19 11.33 -23.39
C PRO A 13 9.63 9.89 -23.04
N HIS A 14 10.93 9.62 -23.07
CA HIS A 14 11.48 8.32 -22.70
C HIS A 14 11.38 8.06 -21.19
N LEU A 15 11.66 9.07 -20.35
CA LEU A 15 11.50 8.98 -18.89
C LEU A 15 10.03 8.86 -18.50
N ARG A 16 9.14 9.61 -19.14
CA ARG A 16 7.69 9.50 -18.92
C ARG A 16 7.15 8.08 -19.10
N ARG A 17 7.69 7.33 -20.07
CA ARG A 17 7.28 5.93 -20.32
C ARG A 17 7.87 4.95 -19.31
N GLY A 18 9.09 5.21 -18.86
CA GLY A 18 9.83 4.31 -17.96
C GLY A 18 9.69 4.63 -16.48
N THR A 19 9.00 5.70 -16.10
CA THR A 19 8.92 6.15 -14.71
C THR A 19 7.49 6.48 -14.28
N SER A 20 7.26 6.30 -12.98
CA SER A 20 6.14 6.87 -12.26
C SER A 20 6.68 7.73 -11.13
N ALA A 21 5.80 8.35 -10.34
CA ALA A 21 6.21 9.12 -9.18
C ALA A 21 6.91 8.28 -8.07
N ILE A 22 6.89 6.95 -8.18
CA ILE A 22 7.37 6.02 -7.14
C ILE A 22 8.35 4.98 -7.71
N PHE A 23 8.10 4.47 -8.91
CA PHE A 23 8.87 3.38 -9.52
C PHE A 23 9.58 3.78 -10.81
N VAL A 24 10.71 3.13 -11.06
CA VAL A 24 11.47 3.18 -12.32
C VAL A 24 11.49 1.78 -12.94
N ASN A 25 11.02 1.65 -14.18
CA ASN A 25 11.11 0.42 -14.95
C ASN A 25 12.47 0.36 -15.66
N GLN A 26 13.40 -0.42 -15.09
CA GLN A 26 14.77 -0.58 -15.61
C GLN A 26 14.86 -1.27 -16.98
N LEU A 27 13.77 -1.89 -17.48
CA LEU A 27 13.71 -2.41 -18.85
C LEU A 27 13.52 -1.30 -19.88
N ILE A 28 12.98 -0.14 -19.46
CA ILE A 28 12.73 1.01 -20.33
C ILE A 28 13.82 2.06 -20.11
N VAL A 29 14.15 2.38 -18.85
CA VAL A 29 15.12 3.41 -18.51
C VAL A 29 15.91 3.03 -17.26
N SER A 30 17.24 3.21 -17.30
CA SER A 30 18.08 2.96 -16.12
C SER A 30 17.84 3.98 -15.02
N ALA A 31 17.94 3.53 -13.76
CA ALA A 31 17.80 4.40 -12.59
C ALA A 31 18.81 5.56 -12.57
N GLU A 32 20.04 5.33 -13.05
CA GLU A 32 21.08 6.35 -13.18
C GLU A 32 20.73 7.47 -14.18
N THR A 33 20.01 7.13 -15.24
CA THR A 33 19.53 8.12 -16.20
C THR A 33 18.46 9.01 -15.56
N VAL A 34 17.55 8.42 -14.78
CA VAL A 34 16.55 9.18 -14.00
C VAL A 34 17.23 10.08 -12.97
N LYS A 35 18.22 9.56 -12.24
CA LYS A 35 18.99 10.31 -11.23
C LYS A 35 19.69 11.53 -11.83
N ARG A 36 20.42 11.36 -12.95
CA ARG A 36 21.05 12.51 -13.67
C ARG A 36 20.02 13.53 -14.15
N HIS A 37 18.89 13.06 -14.67
CA HIS A 37 17.82 13.96 -15.12
C HIS A 37 17.29 14.80 -13.97
N LEU A 38 17.02 14.21 -12.81
CA LEU A 38 16.57 14.94 -11.63
C LEU A 38 17.60 15.97 -11.15
N VAL A 39 18.89 15.61 -11.11
CA VAL A 39 19.99 16.51 -10.71
C VAL A 39 20.07 17.75 -11.62
N ARG A 40 19.81 17.60 -12.93
CA ARG A 40 19.78 18.73 -13.87
C ARG A 40 18.75 19.81 -13.50
N TYR A 41 17.69 19.44 -12.79
CA TYR A 41 16.66 20.36 -12.28
C TYR A 41 16.81 20.66 -10.78
N GLY A 42 17.98 20.39 -10.20
CA GLY A 42 18.25 20.64 -8.78
C GLY A 42 17.58 19.67 -7.82
N LEU A 43 17.05 18.54 -8.32
CA LEU A 43 16.41 17.52 -7.50
C LEU A 43 17.43 16.43 -7.13
N VAL A 44 17.64 16.23 -5.84
CA VAL A 44 18.50 15.16 -5.30
C VAL A 44 17.63 14.00 -4.85
N CYS A 45 18.01 12.78 -5.21
CA CYS A 45 17.33 11.56 -4.77
C CYS A 45 18.30 10.64 -4.02
N LYS A 46 17.73 9.76 -3.18
CA LYS A 46 18.46 8.63 -2.61
C LYS A 46 18.91 7.67 -3.71
N ASP A 47 19.81 6.76 -3.37
CA ASP A 47 20.19 5.69 -4.29
C ASP A 47 19.01 4.77 -4.60
N PRO A 48 18.92 4.29 -5.85
CA PRO A 48 17.84 3.43 -6.27
C PRO A 48 17.92 2.07 -5.58
N GLU A 49 16.81 1.64 -4.98
CA GLU A 49 16.67 0.33 -4.36
C GLU A 49 15.87 -0.59 -5.28
N ARG A 50 16.33 -1.84 -5.44
CA ARG A 50 15.61 -2.83 -6.24
C ARG A 50 14.44 -3.38 -5.42
N VAL A 51 13.24 -3.28 -5.99
CA VAL A 51 12.01 -3.77 -5.36
C VAL A 51 12.07 -5.28 -5.08
N THR A 52 12.75 -6.04 -5.95
CA THR A 52 12.94 -7.49 -5.81
C THR A 52 13.74 -7.88 -4.57
N ASP A 53 14.59 -6.98 -4.06
CA ASP A 53 15.55 -7.28 -3.00
C ASP A 53 14.97 -6.98 -1.59
N GLY A 54 13.66 -6.74 -1.50
CA GLY A 54 12.96 -6.54 -0.22
C GLY A 54 12.73 -5.06 0.15
N ALA A 55 12.56 -4.18 -0.83
CA ALA A 55 12.45 -2.74 -0.60
C ALA A 55 11.18 -2.33 0.17
N ARG A 56 11.24 -1.17 0.82
CA ARG A 56 10.05 -0.53 1.43
C ARG A 56 9.49 0.57 0.55
N VAL A 57 8.25 0.38 0.09
CA VAL A 57 7.54 1.34 -0.77
C VAL A 57 6.25 1.79 -0.08
N LEU A 58 6.17 3.07 0.26
CA LEU A 58 4.99 3.67 0.93
C LEU A 58 4.54 2.91 2.21
N GLY A 59 5.50 2.38 2.98
CA GLY A 59 5.24 1.59 4.19
C GLY A 59 4.94 0.11 3.96
N LEU A 60 4.92 -0.34 2.70
CA LEU A 60 4.79 -1.75 2.33
C LEU A 60 6.19 -2.34 2.12
N LYS A 61 6.44 -3.54 2.66
CA LYS A 61 7.56 -4.39 2.25
C LYS A 61 7.14 -5.04 0.93
N VAL A 62 7.99 -4.92 -0.08
CA VAL A 62 7.76 -5.51 -1.41
C VAL A 62 8.95 -6.41 -1.71
N TRP A 63 8.71 -7.60 -2.26
CA TRP A 63 9.75 -8.55 -2.63
C TRP A 63 9.30 -9.39 -3.83
N GLU A 64 10.23 -10.14 -4.42
CA GLU A 64 9.92 -11.11 -5.46
C GLU A 64 9.85 -12.52 -4.89
N GLU A 65 8.82 -13.27 -5.27
CA GLU A 65 8.71 -14.70 -5.00
C GLU A 65 8.15 -15.39 -6.25
N GLN A 66 8.87 -16.41 -6.76
CA GLN A 66 8.49 -17.18 -7.95
C GLN A 66 8.14 -16.33 -9.20
N GLY A 67 8.84 -15.21 -9.41
CA GLY A 67 8.60 -14.31 -10.55
C GLY A 67 7.42 -13.34 -10.36
N ALA A 68 6.77 -13.36 -9.20
CA ALA A 68 5.71 -12.41 -8.84
C ALA A 68 6.22 -11.42 -7.79
N LEU A 69 5.89 -10.14 -7.95
CA LEU A 69 6.09 -9.16 -6.90
C LEU A 69 4.99 -9.31 -5.84
N LEU A 70 5.41 -9.68 -4.64
CA LEU A 70 4.58 -9.77 -3.46
C LEU A 70 4.80 -8.55 -2.57
N TRP A 71 3.83 -8.31 -1.71
CA TRP A 71 3.84 -7.19 -0.78
C TRP A 71 3.13 -7.56 0.53
N ALA A 72 3.62 -6.98 1.62
CA ALA A 72 3.00 -7.06 2.93
C ALA A 72 3.33 -5.79 3.69
N ARG A 73 2.54 -5.44 4.71
CA ARG A 73 3.00 -4.40 5.63
C ARG A 73 4.02 -4.95 6.60
N GLY A 74 4.96 -4.09 6.96
CA GLY A 74 6.06 -4.45 7.86
C GLY A 74 5.66 -4.73 9.31
N LYS A 75 4.42 -4.42 9.69
CA LYS A 75 3.87 -4.62 11.04
C LYS A 75 2.55 -5.35 10.89
N GLU A 76 2.38 -6.49 11.54
CA GLU A 76 1.07 -7.15 11.65
C GLU A 76 0.09 -6.25 12.40
N ILE A 77 -1.19 -6.30 12.00
CA ILE A 77 -2.23 -5.66 12.80
C ILE A 77 -2.46 -6.54 14.02
N SER A 78 -2.38 -5.96 15.21
CA SER A 78 -2.86 -6.64 16.40
C SER A 78 -4.34 -6.95 16.25
N GLY A 79 -4.81 -8.11 16.71
CA GLY A 79 -6.24 -8.39 16.78
C GLY A 79 -7.02 -7.31 17.58
N PRO A 80 -8.35 -7.31 17.49
CA PRO A 80 -9.18 -6.37 18.24
C PRO A 80 -8.84 -6.40 19.74
N PRO A 81 -8.88 -5.24 20.42
CA PRO A 81 -8.45 -5.15 21.81
C PRO A 81 -9.28 -6.06 22.73
N LYS A 82 -8.59 -6.75 23.65
CA LYS A 82 -9.24 -7.66 24.62
C LYS A 82 -10.21 -6.87 25.50
N THR A 83 -9.72 -5.81 26.14
CA THR A 83 -10.53 -4.82 26.86
C THR A 83 -10.85 -3.69 25.91
N LEU A 84 -12.13 -3.51 25.61
CA LEU A 84 -12.58 -2.44 24.73
C LEU A 84 -12.86 -1.19 25.56
N THR A 85 -12.11 -0.14 25.31
CA THR A 85 -12.34 1.24 25.79
C THR A 85 -12.31 2.17 24.60
N THR A 86 -12.91 3.36 24.71
CA THR A 86 -12.85 4.38 23.65
C THR A 86 -11.41 4.66 23.19
N ARG A 87 -10.45 4.71 24.13
CA ARG A 87 -9.03 4.85 23.78
C ARG A 87 -8.52 3.70 22.91
N THR A 88 -8.76 2.46 23.32
CA THR A 88 -8.26 1.28 22.59
C THR A 88 -8.96 1.10 21.24
N GLU A 89 -10.26 1.40 21.15
CA GLU A 89 -11.01 1.45 19.90
C GLU A 89 -10.40 2.49 18.95
N PHE A 90 -10.20 3.71 19.43
CA PHE A 90 -9.64 4.79 18.60
C PHE A 90 -8.25 4.44 18.08
N SER A 91 -7.42 3.85 18.94
CA SER A 91 -6.09 3.35 18.59
C SER A 91 -6.17 2.26 17.53
N TYR A 92 -7.04 1.26 17.74
CA TYR A 92 -7.20 0.14 16.81
C TYR A 92 -7.72 0.59 15.44
N CYS A 93 -8.75 1.43 15.39
CA CYS A 93 -9.24 2.02 14.16
C CYS A 93 -8.17 2.91 13.47
N GLY A 94 -7.36 3.63 14.24
CA GLY A 94 -6.24 4.42 13.72
C GLY A 94 -5.17 3.55 13.07
N GLU A 95 -4.82 2.45 13.73
CA GLU A 95 -3.93 1.43 13.20
C GLU A 95 -4.50 0.82 11.92
N LEU A 96 -5.77 0.40 11.91
CA LEU A 96 -6.43 -0.15 10.72
C LEU A 96 -6.43 0.80 9.53
N VAL A 97 -6.78 2.07 9.71
CA VAL A 97 -6.79 3.07 8.62
C VAL A 97 -5.39 3.40 8.14
N GLY A 98 -4.42 3.50 9.05
CA GLY A 98 -3.01 3.71 8.70
C GLY A 98 -2.42 2.51 7.98
N HIS A 99 -2.88 1.32 8.36
CA HIS A 99 -2.54 0.06 7.74
C HIS A 99 -3.17 0.08 6.32
N TYR A 100 -4.48 0.16 6.11
CA TYR A 100 -5.10 0.12 4.77
C TYR A 100 -5.54 1.50 4.22
N PRO A 101 -4.62 2.37 3.77
CA PRO A 101 -4.97 3.76 3.39
C PRO A 101 -5.76 3.85 2.07
N MET A 102 -5.74 2.77 1.26
CA MET A 102 -6.49 2.68 0.00
C MET A 102 -7.94 2.19 0.20
N CYS A 103 -8.27 1.68 1.39
CA CYS A 103 -9.63 1.25 1.72
C CYS A 103 -10.45 2.47 2.14
N GLY A 104 -10.98 3.23 1.16
CA GLY A 104 -11.76 4.45 1.43
C GLY A 104 -12.96 4.21 2.37
N TRP A 105 -13.60 3.04 2.26
CA TRP A 105 -14.71 2.63 3.14
C TRP A 105 -14.26 2.45 4.60
N LEU A 106 -13.01 2.03 4.84
CA LEU A 106 -12.48 1.76 6.17
C LEU A 106 -12.39 3.03 7.01
N ARG A 107 -12.11 4.18 6.39
CA ARG A 107 -12.16 5.48 7.08
C ARG A 107 -13.57 5.80 7.56
N ALA A 108 -14.57 5.57 6.71
CA ALA A 108 -15.96 5.82 7.06
C ALA A 108 -16.45 4.85 8.16
N ALA A 109 -16.15 3.56 8.04
CA ALA A 109 -16.46 2.55 9.05
C ALA A 109 -15.78 2.86 10.39
N SER A 110 -14.50 3.21 10.37
CA SER A 110 -13.75 3.63 11.57
C SER A 110 -14.35 4.87 12.21
N ALA A 111 -14.78 5.85 11.42
CA ALA A 111 -15.42 7.06 11.95
C ALA A 111 -16.81 6.78 12.53
N PHE A 112 -17.54 5.79 12.00
CA PHE A 112 -18.80 5.34 12.57
C PHE A 112 -18.61 4.66 13.92
N ALA A 113 -17.74 3.64 14.00
CA ALA A 113 -17.45 2.93 15.25
C ALA A 113 -17.02 3.88 16.38
N LYS A 114 -16.06 4.77 16.08
CA LYS A 114 -15.59 5.82 17.00
C LYS A 114 -16.70 6.74 17.54
N ARG A 115 -17.74 7.01 16.74
CA ARG A 115 -18.88 7.84 17.19
C ARG A 115 -19.77 7.07 18.15
N GLU A 116 -19.99 5.78 17.90
CA GLU A 116 -20.74 4.91 18.82
C GLU A 116 -19.97 4.75 20.14
N GLY A 117 -18.66 4.49 20.12
CA GLY A 117 -17.85 4.38 21.33
C GLY A 117 -17.81 5.65 22.18
N ASN A 118 -17.72 6.82 21.54
CA ASN A 118 -17.84 8.11 22.21
C ASN A 118 -19.23 8.33 22.85
N GLY A 119 -20.28 7.73 22.29
CA GLY A 119 -21.63 7.80 22.86
C GLY A 119 -21.85 6.83 24.03
N ALA A 120 -21.05 5.76 24.11
CA ALA A 120 -21.22 4.68 25.07
C ALA A 120 -20.53 4.92 26.43
N THR A 121 -19.56 5.83 26.51
CA THR A 121 -18.77 6.09 27.73
C THR A 121 -18.51 7.59 27.92
N GLU A 122 -18.48 8.05 29.17
CA GLU A 122 -18.11 9.44 29.48
C GLU A 122 -16.59 9.64 29.51
N ARG A 123 -15.85 8.58 29.89
CA ARG A 123 -14.40 8.60 30.01
C ARG A 123 -13.74 7.67 29.00
N TRP A 124 -12.58 8.09 28.50
CA TRP A 124 -11.86 7.37 27.45
C TRP A 124 -11.33 5.99 27.83
N ASP A 125 -11.05 5.82 29.13
CA ASP A 125 -10.47 4.59 29.70
C ASP A 125 -11.53 3.70 30.37
N GLU A 126 -12.80 4.10 30.30
CA GLU A 126 -13.92 3.30 30.78
C GLU A 126 -14.18 2.12 29.83
N PRO A 127 -14.44 0.91 30.38
CA PRO A 127 -14.80 -0.25 29.56
C PRO A 127 -16.12 -0.03 28.82
N ILE A 128 -16.11 -0.27 27.51
CA ILE A 128 -17.31 -0.37 26.68
C ILE A 128 -17.84 -1.80 26.80
N HIS A 129 -19.03 -1.95 27.40
CA HIS A 129 -19.70 -3.24 27.56
C HIS A 129 -20.64 -3.60 26.40
N GLU A 130 -20.85 -2.70 25.44
CA GLU A 130 -21.74 -2.93 24.31
C GLU A 130 -21.13 -3.90 23.29
N ASP A 131 -21.63 -5.14 23.29
CA ASP A 131 -21.22 -6.18 22.35
C ASP A 131 -21.41 -5.77 20.88
N ARG A 132 -22.38 -4.89 20.61
CA ARG A 132 -22.62 -4.33 19.28
C ARG A 132 -21.41 -3.53 18.76
N ILE A 133 -20.77 -2.72 19.60
CA ILE A 133 -19.59 -1.94 19.23
C ILE A 133 -18.41 -2.87 19.00
N ARG A 134 -18.25 -3.89 19.86
CA ARG A 134 -17.25 -4.95 19.67
C ARG A 134 -17.46 -5.70 18.35
N ALA A 135 -18.70 -6.04 17.99
CA ALA A 135 -19.03 -6.72 16.74
C ALA A 135 -18.67 -5.88 15.50
N GLN A 136 -18.84 -4.55 15.55
CA GLN A 136 -18.45 -3.65 14.46
C GLN A 136 -16.94 -3.68 14.17
N LEU A 137 -16.11 -3.92 15.20
CA LEU A 137 -14.66 -4.04 15.08
C LEU A 137 -14.20 -5.44 14.61
N ILE A 138 -15.06 -6.46 14.76
CA ILE A 138 -14.79 -7.87 14.42
C ILE A 138 -15.34 -8.22 13.02
N MET A 139 -16.18 -7.38 12.40
CA MET A 139 -16.86 -7.70 11.14
C MET A 139 -15.89 -8.08 10.00
N PRO A 140 -16.29 -9.02 9.11
CA PRO A 140 -15.40 -9.74 8.20
C PRO A 140 -14.52 -8.93 7.23
N PRO A 141 -14.86 -7.72 6.75
CA PRO A 141 -13.95 -7.04 5.81
C PRO A 141 -12.69 -6.48 6.49
N LEU A 142 -12.61 -6.50 7.83
CA LEU A 142 -11.38 -6.17 8.59
C LEU A 142 -10.43 -7.37 8.69
N CYS A 143 -10.94 -8.59 8.88
CA CYS A 143 -10.13 -9.82 8.97
C CYS A 143 -9.87 -10.49 7.60
N ALA A 144 -10.73 -10.29 6.60
CA ALA A 144 -10.58 -10.90 5.28
C ALA A 144 -9.35 -10.39 4.48
N LEU A 145 -8.73 -9.29 4.93
CA LEU A 145 -7.45 -8.80 4.41
C LEU A 145 -6.24 -9.34 5.18
N GLY A 146 -6.45 -10.05 6.30
CA GLY A 146 -5.42 -10.46 7.24
C GLY A 146 -5.12 -11.96 7.28
N GLU A 147 -6.12 -12.84 7.12
CA GLU A 147 -5.89 -14.24 7.55
C GLU A 147 -5.97 -15.34 6.49
N LYS A 148 -6.53 -15.13 5.29
CA LYS A 148 -6.45 -16.15 4.23
C LYS A 148 -6.42 -15.52 2.83
N GLY A 149 -5.30 -15.72 2.14
CA GLY A 149 -5.22 -15.71 0.68
C GLY A 149 -5.93 -14.57 -0.05
N THR A 150 -5.26 -13.42 -0.18
CA THR A 150 -5.39 -12.61 -1.40
C THR A 150 -4.14 -12.80 -2.28
N HIS A 151 -3.87 -14.08 -2.57
CA HIS A 151 -3.63 -14.42 -3.96
C HIS A 151 -4.89 -13.98 -4.73
N ASP A 152 -4.71 -13.27 -5.84
CA ASP A 152 -5.74 -12.81 -6.78
C ASP A 152 -6.54 -11.52 -6.48
N ARG A 153 -6.23 -10.50 -7.31
CA ARG A 153 -7.20 -9.64 -8.04
C ARG A 153 -7.76 -8.36 -7.39
N LEU A 154 -7.01 -7.64 -6.57
CA LEU A 154 -7.26 -6.19 -6.36
C LEU A 154 -6.24 -5.25 -7.02
N CYS A 155 -5.30 -5.80 -7.80
CA CYS A 155 -4.45 -5.04 -8.74
C CYS A 155 -4.88 -5.23 -10.21
N SER A 156 -6.17 -5.08 -10.52
CA SER A 156 -6.59 -4.75 -11.88
C SER A 156 -6.34 -3.27 -12.24
N VAL A 157 -5.80 -2.46 -11.31
CA VAL A 157 -5.59 -1.00 -11.52
C VAL A 157 -4.12 -0.55 -11.35
N VAL A 158 -3.18 -1.46 -11.03
CA VAL A 158 -1.74 -1.20 -11.22
C VAL A 158 -1.25 -2.27 -12.20
N GLY A 159 -1.00 -1.83 -13.42
CA GLY A 159 -0.98 -2.65 -14.63
C GLY A 159 -0.30 -4.01 -14.48
N ARG A 160 -0.96 -5.03 -15.03
CA ARG A 160 -0.28 -6.19 -15.61
C ARG A 160 0.86 -5.66 -16.48
N VAL A 161 2.09 -5.69 -15.98
CA VAL A 161 3.23 -5.87 -16.87
C VAL A 161 3.23 -7.36 -17.17
N SER A 162 2.48 -7.70 -18.21
CA SER A 162 2.49 -9.04 -18.80
C SER A 162 3.92 -9.31 -19.26
N THR A 163 4.65 -10.14 -18.51
CA THR A 163 5.82 -10.82 -19.03
C THR A 163 5.34 -11.94 -19.94
N GLU A 164 4.86 -11.60 -21.13
CA GLU A 164 4.64 -12.58 -22.20
C GLU A 164 5.88 -12.64 -23.09
N ARG A 165 6.70 -13.65 -22.75
CA ARG A 165 7.22 -14.68 -23.65
C ARG A 165 7.83 -14.22 -24.98
N HIS A 166 9.13 -14.45 -25.06
CA HIS A 166 9.83 -14.86 -26.27
C HIS A 166 8.94 -15.72 -27.18
N ALA A 167 8.63 -15.21 -28.37
CA ALA A 167 8.20 -16.04 -29.49
C ALA A 167 9.44 -16.70 -30.10
N PRO A 168 9.50 -18.05 -30.21
CA PRO A 168 10.56 -18.70 -30.95
C PRO A 168 10.35 -18.51 -32.46
N ARG A 169 11.44 -18.16 -33.14
CA ARG A 169 11.57 -18.18 -34.60
C ARG A 169 11.21 -19.57 -35.13
N LEU A 170 10.09 -19.71 -35.83
CA LEU A 170 9.87 -20.85 -36.71
C LEU A 170 10.54 -20.57 -38.06
N ARG A 171 11.52 -21.42 -38.37
CA ARG A 171 12.19 -21.49 -39.66
C ARG A 171 11.19 -21.92 -40.73
N ARG A 172 11.38 -21.36 -41.92
CA ARG A 172 10.86 -21.83 -43.20
C ARG A 172 11.12 -23.34 -43.35
N LEU A 173 10.11 -24.08 -43.77
CA LEU A 173 10.10 -24.99 -44.92
C LEU A 173 8.68 -24.99 -45.50
#